data_AF-A0A423S2X4-F1
#
_entry.id   AF-A0A423S2X4-F1
#
_cell.length_a   1.000
_cell.length_b   1.000
_cell.length_c   1.000
_cell.angle_alpha   90.00
_cell.angle_beta   90.00
_cell.angle_gamma   90.00
#
_symmetry.space_group_name_H-M   'P 1'
#
loop_
_entity.id
_entity.type
_entity.pdbx_description
1 polymer ?
#
loop_
_entity_poly.entity_id
_entity_poly.type
_entity_poly.pdbx_seq_one_letter_code
_entity_poly.pdbx_strand_id
1 'polypeptide(L)'
;MIYPNITYVILIITNVIELGASITFVNTLAERLKHARNLRNLTQKELAQAAKISQGAISNYETRLRASPRQLLKLAAALKISPSWLAEGIGAMEIPASSALTLQDNSLANHAAQVWPFERISVADVQSLSAEQRRMIEDVILTWTQNVRTG
;
A
#
# COMPACT_ATOMS: atom_id res chain seq x y z
N MET A 1 -2.60 -40.61 -8.64
CA MET A 1 -1.60 -39.62 -8.20
C MET A 1 -1.75 -38.40 -9.11
N ILE A 2 -2.50 -37.38 -8.67
CA ILE A 2 -2.80 -36.18 -9.47
C ILE A 2 -1.88 -35.08 -8.95
N TYR A 3 -0.94 -34.64 -9.78
CA TYR A 3 -0.07 -33.52 -9.45
C TYR A 3 -0.91 -32.24 -9.32
N PRO A 4 -0.80 -31.47 -8.22
CA PRO A 4 -1.43 -30.17 -8.15
C PRO A 4 -0.85 -29.25 -9.23
N ASN A 5 -1.75 -28.60 -9.95
CA ASN A 5 -1.57 -27.72 -11.09
C ASN A 5 -0.36 -26.79 -10.91
N ILE A 6 0.68 -26.94 -11.75
CA ILE A 6 1.95 -26.16 -11.70
C ILE A 6 1.71 -24.64 -11.70
N THR A 7 0.57 -24.20 -12.26
CA THR A 7 0.06 -22.83 -12.21
C THR A 7 -0.04 -22.27 -10.78
N TYR A 8 -0.41 -23.11 -9.80
CA TYR A 8 -0.57 -22.69 -8.41
C TYR A 8 0.77 -22.54 -7.69
N VAL A 9 1.75 -23.36 -8.05
CA VAL A 9 3.10 -23.29 -7.49
C VAL A 9 3.79 -22.01 -7.97
N ILE A 10 3.63 -21.65 -9.24
CA ILE A 10 4.17 -20.40 -9.81
C ILE A 10 3.61 -19.17 -9.09
N LEU A 11 2.34 -19.16 -8.67
CA LEU A 11 1.73 -18.02 -7.97
C LEU A 11 2.28 -17.78 -6.56
N ILE A 12 2.78 -18.82 -5.88
CA ILE A 12 3.29 -18.70 -4.50
C ILE A 12 4.70 -18.09 -4.49
N ILE A 13 5.52 -18.39 -5.51
CA ILE A 13 6.93 -17.93 -5.57
C ILE A 13 7.04 -16.46 -5.97
N THR A 14 6.06 -15.89 -6.67
CA THR A 14 6.10 -14.49 -7.15
C THR A 14 5.84 -13.47 -6.04
N ASN A 15 5.45 -13.88 -4.84
CA ASN A 15 5.02 -12.97 -3.77
C ASN A 15 6.15 -12.57 -2.78
N VAL A 16 7.42 -12.79 -3.14
CA VAL A 16 8.56 -12.51 -2.26
C VAL A 16 9.68 -11.79 -3.01
N ILE A 17 9.48 -10.54 -3.47
CA ILE A 17 10.54 -9.51 -3.60
C ILE A 17 9.90 -8.10 -3.57
N GLU A 18 10.28 -7.29 -2.58
CA GLU A 18 10.05 -5.84 -2.55
C GLU A 18 10.79 -5.15 -3.72
N LEU A 19 10.08 -4.84 -4.81
CA LEU A 19 10.48 -3.81 -5.77
C LEU A 19 9.22 -3.04 -6.18
N GLY A 20 9.31 -1.71 -6.13
CA GLY A 20 8.23 -0.71 -6.19
C GLY A 20 7.38 -0.63 -7.47
N ALA A 21 7.08 -1.75 -8.10
CA ALA A 21 6.02 -1.88 -9.10
C ALA A 21 5.58 -3.35 -9.14
N SER A 22 4.43 -3.68 -8.56
CA SER A 22 3.84 -5.00 -8.78
C SER A 22 3.40 -5.13 -10.24
N ILE A 23 4.25 -5.77 -11.03
CA ILE A 23 3.91 -6.31 -12.36
C ILE A 23 3.00 -7.53 -12.13
N THR A 24 1.85 -7.32 -11.51
CA THR A 24 0.80 -8.33 -11.51
C THR A 24 0.21 -8.30 -12.90
N PHE A 25 0.24 -9.43 -13.61
CA PHE A 25 -0.29 -9.63 -14.97
C PHE A 25 -1.84 -9.58 -14.99
N VAL A 26 -2.41 -8.59 -14.29
CA VAL A 26 -3.82 -8.36 -14.00
C VAL A 26 -4.13 -6.98 -14.53
N ASN A 27 -4.22 -6.89 -15.86
CA ASN A 27 -4.15 -5.63 -16.58
C ASN A 27 -5.44 -4.80 -16.43
N THR A 28 -6.57 -5.42 -16.08
CA THR A 28 -7.87 -4.74 -16.00
C THR A 28 -8.45 -4.68 -14.59
N LEU A 29 -9.28 -3.66 -14.34
CA LEU A 29 -10.08 -3.54 -13.11
C LEU A 29 -10.93 -4.79 -12.86
N ALA A 30 -11.50 -5.37 -13.93
CA ALA A 30 -12.33 -6.56 -13.86
C ALA A 30 -11.54 -7.76 -13.30
N GLU A 31 -10.33 -7.97 -13.80
CA GLU A 31 -9.46 -9.05 -13.33
C GLU A 31 -8.99 -8.80 -11.89
N ARG A 32 -8.61 -7.55 -11.53
CA ARG A 32 -8.21 -7.21 -10.15
C ARG A 32 -9.36 -7.40 -9.16
N LEU A 33 -10.58 -7.01 -9.55
CA LEU A 33 -11.77 -7.20 -8.74
C LEU A 33 -12.07 -8.68 -8.53
N LYS A 34 -12.05 -9.47 -9.60
CA LYS A 34 -12.27 -10.92 -9.54
C LYS A 34 -11.20 -11.63 -8.72
N HIS A 35 -9.94 -11.23 -8.89
CA HIS A 35 -8.80 -11.73 -8.14
C HIS A 35 -8.98 -11.46 -6.64
N ALA A 36 -9.22 -10.21 -6.26
CA ALA A 36 -9.44 -9.83 -4.86
C ALA A 36 -10.64 -10.56 -4.25
N ARG A 37 -11.75 -10.68 -4.99
CA ARG A 37 -12.93 -11.43 -4.53
C ARG A 37 -12.61 -12.89 -4.25
N ASN A 38 -11.88 -13.55 -5.16
CA ASN A 38 -11.49 -14.94 -5.00
C ASN A 38 -10.53 -15.14 -3.83
N LEU A 39 -9.59 -14.21 -3.59
CA LEU A 39 -8.71 -14.24 -2.42
C LEU A 39 -9.48 -14.15 -1.09
N ARG A 40 -10.65 -13.51 -1.09
CA ARG A 40 -11.56 -13.47 0.08
C ARG A 40 -12.56 -14.63 0.12
N ASN A 41 -12.49 -15.59 -0.81
CA ASN A 41 -13.43 -16.69 -0.95
C ASN A 41 -14.91 -16.24 -1.04
N LEU A 42 -15.15 -15.07 -1.63
CA LEU A 42 -16.51 -14.52 -1.77
C LEU A 42 -17.13 -14.89 -3.12
N THR A 43 -18.41 -15.20 -3.13
CA THR A 43 -19.23 -15.22 -4.35
C THR A 43 -19.56 -13.80 -4.79
N GLN A 44 -19.97 -13.62 -6.06
CA GLN A 44 -20.41 -12.31 -6.55
C GLN A 44 -21.59 -11.75 -5.75
N LYS A 45 -22.49 -12.63 -5.27
CA LYS A 45 -23.64 -12.25 -4.45
C LYS A 45 -23.21 -11.75 -3.07
N GLU A 46 -22.28 -12.43 -2.43
CA GLU A 46 -21.76 -12.03 -1.10
C GLU A 46 -20.99 -10.71 -1.19
N LEU A 47 -20.18 -10.53 -2.25
CA LEU A 47 -19.52 -9.25 -2.48
C LEU A 47 -20.52 -8.12 -2.72
N ALA A 48 -21.58 -8.37 -3.49
CA ALA A 48 -22.64 -7.39 -3.73
C ALA A 48 -23.33 -6.96 -2.43
N GLN A 49 -23.64 -7.93 -1.56
CA GLN A 49 -24.21 -7.69 -0.23
C GLN A 49 -23.25 -6.87 0.65
N ALA A 50 -21.98 -7.26 0.72
CA ALA A 50 -20.96 -6.55 1.51
C ALA A 50 -20.76 -5.10 1.03
N ALA A 51 -20.73 -4.88 -0.29
CA ALA A 51 -20.58 -3.55 -0.89
C ALA A 51 -21.90 -2.76 -0.98
N LYS A 52 -23.04 -3.34 -0.57
CA LYS A 52 -24.39 -2.76 -0.65
C LYS A 52 -24.74 -2.27 -2.06
N ILE A 53 -24.53 -3.14 -3.05
CA ILE A 53 -24.85 -2.92 -4.46
C ILE A 53 -25.53 -4.15 -5.06
N SER A 54 -26.01 -4.07 -6.30
CA SER A 54 -26.65 -5.22 -6.95
C SER A 54 -25.62 -6.25 -7.43
N GLN A 55 -25.99 -7.53 -7.42
CA GLN A 55 -25.14 -8.60 -7.96
C GLN A 55 -24.93 -8.45 -9.47
N GLY A 56 -25.90 -7.89 -10.20
CA GLY A 56 -25.74 -7.49 -11.60
C GLY A 56 -24.65 -6.44 -11.80
N ALA A 57 -24.46 -5.50 -10.86
CA ALA A 57 -23.36 -4.54 -10.90
C ALA A 57 -21.99 -5.23 -10.76
N ILE A 58 -21.85 -6.20 -9.84
CA ILE A 58 -20.61 -6.99 -9.71
C ILE A 58 -20.32 -7.75 -11.00
N SER A 59 -21.31 -8.43 -11.56
CA SER A 59 -21.18 -9.16 -12.83
C SER A 59 -20.73 -8.22 -13.96
N ASN A 60 -21.34 -7.02 -14.05
CA ASN A 60 -20.96 -6.01 -15.03
C ASN A 60 -19.52 -5.53 -14.83
N TYR A 61 -19.09 -5.29 -13.59
CA TYR A 61 -17.72 -4.85 -13.30
C TYR A 61 -16.66 -5.92 -13.56
N GLU A 62 -16.99 -7.20 -13.36
CA GLU A 62 -16.11 -8.32 -13.69
C GLU A 62 -16.07 -8.66 -15.19
N THR A 63 -16.93 -8.05 -16.03
CA THR A 63 -17.05 -8.41 -17.45
C THR A 63 -16.96 -7.25 -18.46
N ARG A 64 -17.34 -6.01 -18.12
CA ARG A 64 -17.62 -4.95 -19.13
C ARG A 64 -17.18 -3.50 -18.79
N LEU A 65 -16.14 -3.29 -17.94
CA LEU A 65 -15.54 -1.96 -17.61
C LEU A 65 -16.54 -0.96 -16.97
N ARG A 66 -16.18 0.31 -16.69
CA ARG A 66 -15.46 0.79 -15.50
C ARG A 66 -16.47 1.00 -14.34
N ALA A 67 -16.06 0.75 -13.10
CA ALA A 67 -16.86 1.14 -11.93
C ALA A 67 -16.81 2.68 -11.74
N SER A 68 -17.90 3.30 -11.28
CA SER A 68 -17.82 4.71 -10.88
C SER A 68 -16.95 4.85 -9.62
N PRO A 69 -16.29 6.00 -9.40
CA PRO A 69 -15.42 6.20 -8.24
C PRO A 69 -16.09 5.86 -6.90
N ARG A 70 -17.37 6.20 -6.76
CA ARG A 70 -18.17 5.87 -5.57
C ARG A 70 -18.35 4.37 -5.36
N GLN A 71 -18.55 3.62 -6.44
CA GLN A 71 -18.74 2.16 -6.36
C GLN A 71 -17.41 1.46 -6.14
N LEU A 72 -16.33 1.97 -6.75
CA LEU A 72 -14.98 1.51 -6.51
C LEU A 72 -14.59 1.61 -5.02
N LEU A 73 -14.89 2.74 -4.37
CA LEU A 73 -14.64 2.89 -2.93
C LEU A 73 -15.42 1.89 -2.08
N LYS A 74 -16.70 1.63 -2.42
CA LYS A 74 -17.52 0.63 -1.74
C LYS A 74 -16.96 -0.79 -1.90
N LEU A 75 -16.51 -1.13 -3.11
CA LEU A 75 -15.88 -2.42 -3.41
C LEU A 75 -14.56 -2.59 -2.64
N ALA A 76 -13.70 -1.57 -2.67
CA ALA A 76 -12.44 -1.56 -1.96
C ALA A 76 -12.65 -1.73 -0.44
N ALA A 77 -13.62 -1.01 0.13
CA ALA A 77 -13.99 -1.15 1.54
C ALA A 77 -14.52 -2.55 1.87
N ALA A 78 -15.40 -3.11 1.04
CA ALA A 78 -15.94 -4.45 1.24
C ALA A 78 -14.86 -5.56 1.17
N LEU A 79 -13.86 -5.37 0.31
CA LEU A 79 -12.74 -6.30 0.12
C LEU A 79 -11.57 -6.04 1.09
N LYS A 80 -11.59 -4.90 1.80
CA LYS A 80 -10.51 -4.38 2.66
C LYS A 80 -9.19 -4.24 1.91
N ILE A 81 -9.23 -3.62 0.72
CA ILE A 81 -8.08 -3.42 -0.17
C ILE A 81 -7.94 -1.95 -0.56
N SER A 82 -6.77 -1.58 -1.06
CA SER A 82 -6.50 -0.24 -1.55
C SER A 82 -7.40 0.12 -2.75
N PRO A 83 -8.09 1.28 -2.73
CA PRO A 83 -8.84 1.78 -3.88
C PRO A 83 -7.96 2.07 -5.10
N SER A 84 -6.73 2.58 -4.89
CA SER A 84 -5.80 2.88 -6.00
C SER A 84 -5.30 1.60 -6.66
N TRP A 85 -5.04 0.56 -5.87
CA TRP A 85 -4.71 -0.76 -6.42
C TRP A 85 -5.90 -1.33 -7.21
N LEU A 86 -7.12 -1.25 -6.69
CA LEU A 86 -8.29 -1.74 -7.42
C LEU A 86 -8.53 -0.97 -8.73
N ALA A 87 -8.41 0.36 -8.68
CA ALA A 87 -8.64 1.27 -9.82
C ALA A 87 -7.61 1.07 -10.94
N GLU A 88 -6.34 1.08 -10.58
CA GLU A 88 -5.22 1.32 -11.51
C GLU A 88 -4.11 0.27 -11.38
N GLY A 89 -4.18 -0.60 -10.35
CA GLY A 89 -3.11 -1.58 -10.08
C GLY A 89 -1.89 -0.96 -9.42
N ILE A 90 -1.98 0.28 -8.93
CA ILE A 90 -0.85 1.01 -8.36
C ILE A 90 -0.75 0.76 -6.85
N GLY A 91 0.47 0.45 -6.40
CA GLY A 91 0.81 0.26 -4.99
C GLY A 91 0.42 -1.11 -4.44
N ALA A 92 0.41 -1.23 -3.11
CA ALA A 92 0.05 -2.48 -2.43
C ALA A 92 -1.47 -2.73 -2.47
N MET A 93 -1.86 -3.99 -2.69
CA MET A 93 -3.26 -4.42 -2.65
C MET A 93 -3.84 -4.32 -1.24
N GLU A 94 -3.13 -4.88 -0.26
CA GLU A 94 -3.57 -4.92 1.13
C GLU A 94 -3.40 -3.53 1.75
N ILE A 95 -4.44 -3.06 2.44
CA ILE A 95 -4.30 -1.89 3.31
C ILE A 95 -3.62 -2.42 4.57
N PRO A 96 -2.41 -1.95 4.93
CA PRO A 96 -1.76 -2.41 6.14
C PRO A 96 -2.69 -2.16 7.34
N ALA A 97 -2.95 -3.23 8.10
CA ALA A 97 -3.86 -3.24 9.25
C ALA A 97 -3.57 -2.13 10.28
N SER A 98 -2.33 -1.61 10.27
CA SER A 98 -1.85 -0.47 11.06
C SER A 98 -2.56 0.87 10.80
N SER A 99 -3.44 0.96 9.79
CA SER A 99 -4.23 2.17 9.53
C SER A 99 -5.65 2.14 10.11
N ALA A 100 -6.17 0.96 10.49
CA ALA A 100 -7.56 0.80 10.93
C ALA A 100 -7.74 0.58 12.45
N LEU A 101 -6.66 0.47 13.24
CA LEU A 101 -6.70 0.23 14.69
C LEU A 101 -5.87 1.22 15.51
N THR A 102 -5.72 2.46 15.07
CA THR A 102 -4.99 3.47 15.86
C THR A 102 -5.97 4.37 16.63
N LEU A 103 -6.73 3.77 17.54
CA LEU A 103 -7.22 4.46 18.74
C LEU A 103 -6.29 4.17 19.94
N GLN A 104 -4.99 4.11 19.67
CA GLN A 104 -3.94 4.24 20.68
C GLN A 104 -2.81 5.06 20.04
N ASP A 105 -2.90 6.37 20.24
CA ASP A 105 -1.80 7.23 20.67
C ASP A 105 -0.39 6.61 20.59
N ASN A 106 0.28 6.76 19.43
CA ASN A 106 1.74 6.99 19.26
C ASN A 106 2.22 7.00 17.78
N SER A 107 1.31 6.96 16.79
CA SER A 107 1.70 6.79 15.38
C SER A 107 2.39 8.01 14.75
N LEU A 108 2.26 9.22 15.29
CA LEU A 108 3.03 10.39 14.83
C LEU A 108 4.49 10.33 15.29
N ALA A 109 4.75 9.83 16.50
CA ALA A 109 6.11 9.67 17.03
C ALA A 109 6.87 8.54 16.30
N ASN A 110 6.19 7.42 15.99
CA ASN A 110 6.82 6.30 15.28
C ASN A 110 7.13 6.59 13.80
N HIS A 111 6.32 7.41 13.11
CA HIS A 111 6.66 7.84 11.74
C HIS A 111 7.78 8.89 11.74
N ALA A 112 7.85 9.78 12.73
CA ALA A 112 8.96 10.73 12.86
C ALA A 112 10.29 10.03 13.22
N ALA A 113 10.25 9.00 14.07
CA ALA A 113 11.42 8.20 14.43
C ALA A 113 12.00 7.38 13.26
N GLN A 114 11.18 7.00 12.28
CA GLN A 114 11.66 6.37 11.04
C GLN A 114 12.25 7.35 10.03
N VAL A 115 11.93 8.65 10.12
CA VAL A 115 12.36 9.70 9.17
C VAL A 115 13.52 10.54 9.71
N TRP A 116 13.78 10.51 11.02
CA TRP A 116 14.86 11.25 11.66
C TRP A 116 16.06 10.34 11.97
N PRO A 117 17.23 10.52 11.33
CA PRO A 117 18.33 9.56 11.38
C PRO A 117 19.18 9.65 12.67
N PHE A 118 18.88 10.58 13.57
CA PHE A 118 19.70 10.83 14.76
C PHE A 118 18.96 10.42 16.03
N GLU A 119 19.42 9.35 16.69
CA GLU A 119 18.85 8.89 17.97
C GLU A 119 19.16 9.83 19.15
N ARG A 120 20.27 10.58 19.07
CA ARG A 120 20.76 11.45 20.14
C ARG A 120 20.32 12.91 20.02
N ILE A 121 19.74 13.29 18.89
CA ILE A 121 19.36 14.67 18.60
C ILE A 121 17.85 14.67 18.45
N SER A 122 17.12 15.45 19.23
CA SER A 122 15.67 15.55 19.05
C SER A 122 15.33 16.53 17.92
N VAL A 123 14.26 16.24 17.19
CA VAL A 123 13.68 17.15 16.19
C VAL A 123 13.32 18.49 16.83
N ALA A 124 12.81 18.47 18.07
CA ALA A 124 12.43 19.68 18.80
C ALA A 124 13.63 20.59 19.09
N ASP A 125 14.79 19.99 19.40
CA ASP A 125 16.01 20.73 19.69
C ASP A 125 16.51 21.45 18.44
N VAL A 126 16.54 20.75 17.30
CA VAL A 126 16.95 21.34 16.01
C VAL A 126 15.99 22.42 15.54
N GLN A 127 14.68 22.25 15.80
CA GLN A 127 13.67 23.26 15.52
C GLN A 127 13.78 24.49 16.42
N SER A 128 14.37 24.37 17.62
CA SER A 128 14.59 25.50 18.51
C SER A 128 15.80 26.37 18.13
N LEU A 129 16.69 25.87 17.26
CA LEU A 129 17.90 26.57 16.84
C LEU A 129 17.61 27.79 15.96
N SER A 130 18.44 28.83 16.11
CA SER A 130 18.41 30.01 15.24
C SER A 130 18.83 29.67 13.80
N ALA A 131 18.46 30.54 12.85
CA ALA A 131 18.82 30.34 11.44
C ALA A 131 20.34 30.24 11.21
N GLU A 132 21.14 30.93 12.03
CA GLU A 132 22.60 30.88 11.97
C GLU A 132 23.15 29.55 12.49
N GLN A 133 22.61 29.07 13.61
CA GLN A 133 23.01 27.80 14.22
C GLN A 133 22.67 26.60 13.32
N ARG A 134 21.52 26.63 12.64
CA ARG A 134 21.16 25.59 11.66
C ARG A 134 22.12 25.55 10.47
N ARG A 135 22.54 26.71 9.97
CA ARG A 135 23.51 26.81 8.86
C ARG A 135 24.87 26.22 9.22
N MET A 136 25.36 26.46 10.44
CA MET A 136 26.61 25.85 10.91
C MET A 136 26.51 24.31 10.96
N ILE A 137 25.37 23.78 11.42
CA ILE A 137 25.14 22.32 11.47
C ILE A 137 25.11 21.73 10.05
N GLU A 138 24.42 22.38 9.13
CA GLU A 138 24.36 21.95 7.72
C GLU A 138 25.76 21.94 7.08
N ASP A 139 26.56 22.97 7.29
CA ASP A 139 27.92 23.07 6.75
C ASP A 139 28.84 21.97 7.27
N VAL A 140 28.77 21.67 8.57
CA VAL A 140 29.53 20.57 9.19
C VAL A 140 29.11 19.21 8.63
N ILE A 141 27.80 18.97 8.47
CA ILE A 141 27.27 17.72 7.91
C ILE A 141 27.69 17.56 6.45
N LEU A 142 27.62 18.63 5.65
CA LEU A 142 28.05 18.62 4.26
C LEU A 142 29.55 18.35 4.13
N THR A 143 30.37 18.99 4.96
CA THR A 143 31.82 18.80 4.96
C THR A 143 32.20 17.35 5.31
N TRP A 144 31.59 16.80 6.36
CA TRP A 144 31.84 15.40 6.76
C TRP A 144 31.37 14.40 5.72
N THR A 145 30.17 14.59 5.15
CA THR A 145 29.64 13.67 4.14
C THR A 145 30.43 13.70 2.83
N GLN A 146 30.99 14.85 2.46
CA GLN A 146 31.88 14.96 1.30
C GLN A 146 33.22 14.26 1.55
N ASN A 147 33.86 14.48 2.70
CA ASN A 147 35.14 13.85 3.04
C ASN A 147 35.06 12.32 3.18
N VAL A 148 33.94 11.78 3.68
CA VAL A 148 33.72 10.32 3.77
C VAL A 148 33.53 9.67 2.39
N ARG A 149 33.18 10.44 1.35
CA ARG A 149 32.95 9.92 0.00
C ARG A 149 34.21 9.96 -0.89
N THR A 150 35.20 10.78 -0.53
CA THR A 150 36.42 10.99 -1.32
C THR A 150 37.67 10.28 -0.77
N GLY A 151 37.57 9.55 0.34
CA GLY A 151 38.61 8.65 0.84
C GLY A 151 38.27 7.19 0.58
#